data_AF-A0A9D8HSI5-F1
#
_entry.id   AF-A0A9D8HSI5-F1
#
_cell.length_a   1.000
_cell.length_b   1.000
_cell.length_c   1.000
_cell.angle_alpha   90.00
_cell.angle_beta   90.00
_cell.angle_gamma   90.00
#
_symmetry.space_group_name_H-M   'P 1'
#
loop_
_entity.id
_entity.type
_entity.pdbx_description
1 polymer ?
#
loop_
_entity_poly.entity_id
_entity_poly.type
_entity_poly.pdbx_seq_one_letter_code
_entity_poly.pdbx_strand_id
1 'polypeptide(L)'
;IPKKIEKIVMRCLEKNPDYRYQNVESLELDLQNFLEGKPLIVKKEQKNGREKLWFFGPKVDYRYESQFERSFEKYKLKNKRIMFGLISLCSVAVTAFIVFLTLFLITGLKADSLANNLNLVVVPQMHDMDYKAAKNLLLNYGLIIEARDSIYSDSVPENHIIEQSIEPGTELKKNTILYVTLSRGKETLMVSVPNLIGISRSSAITQLESCGLSVGKISEEYNDTIKKDAVIVQSIPAGLMVEKKTGVDLIISKGRELITVPDVKGYDYIYAKTYLESLGLSVDAKRKTDTAIKPGIVIGIEPMEGSAVLKNSSVVIFVSTGEQLISVPDLLNLNFEIAQQILASFDIGFEIHYLDVDNLEQRNSVIEQYPAAGEQIALKDKIILFVGQ
;
A
#
# COMPACT_ATOMS: atom_id res chain seq x y z
N ILE A 1 27.07 -7.79 -34.16
CA ILE A 1 27.73 -7.61 -32.84
C ILE A 1 29.22 -7.38 -33.09
N PRO A 2 29.86 -6.30 -32.57
CA PRO A 2 31.30 -6.09 -32.71
C PRO A 2 32.12 -7.30 -32.21
N LYS A 3 33.12 -7.77 -32.97
CA LYS A 3 33.90 -8.98 -32.62
C LYS A 3 34.54 -8.95 -31.22
N LYS A 4 34.80 -7.75 -30.67
CA LYS A 4 35.35 -7.58 -29.32
C LYS A 4 34.29 -7.82 -28.23
N ILE A 5 33.06 -7.34 -28.40
CA ILE A 5 31.99 -7.54 -27.40
C ILE A 5 31.46 -8.97 -27.42
N GLU A 6 31.47 -9.63 -28.59
CA GLU A 6 31.19 -11.06 -28.73
C GLU A 6 32.14 -11.91 -27.85
N LYS A 7 33.42 -11.54 -27.76
CA LYS A 7 34.39 -12.25 -26.91
C LYS A 7 34.11 -12.10 -25.41
N ILE A 8 33.66 -10.93 -24.96
CA ILE A 8 33.25 -10.69 -23.57
C ILE A 8 32.05 -11.59 -23.25
N VAL A 9 31.05 -11.62 -24.14
CA VAL A 9 29.85 -12.46 -24.01
C VAL A 9 30.22 -13.95 -23.99
N MET A 10 31.11 -14.40 -24.89
CA MET A 10 31.57 -15.80 -24.92
C MET A 10 32.29 -16.20 -23.62
N ARG A 11 33.02 -15.27 -23.00
CA ARG A 11 33.69 -15.53 -21.72
C ARG A 11 32.70 -15.61 -20.55
N CYS A 12 31.65 -14.79 -20.56
CA CYS A 12 30.55 -14.92 -19.58
C CYS A 12 29.82 -16.27 -19.71
N LEU A 13 29.71 -16.79 -20.94
CA LEU A 13 29.00 -18.03 -21.27
C LEU A 13 29.89 -19.28 -21.30
N GLU A 14 31.17 -19.17 -20.90
CA GLU A 14 32.14 -20.26 -20.99
C GLU A 14 31.68 -21.48 -20.17
N LYS A 15 31.83 -22.69 -20.70
CA LYS A 15 31.21 -23.88 -20.08
C LYS A 15 31.85 -24.25 -18.74
N ASN A 16 33.15 -24.01 -18.61
CA ASN A 16 33.87 -24.24 -17.35
C ASN A 16 33.92 -22.93 -16.53
N PRO A 17 33.42 -22.94 -15.27
CA PRO A 17 33.41 -21.79 -14.37
C PRO A 17 34.77 -21.11 -14.18
N ASP A 18 35.88 -21.86 -14.20
CA ASP A 18 37.22 -21.33 -13.98
C ASP A 18 37.65 -20.30 -15.05
N TYR A 19 37.08 -20.41 -16.25
CA TYR A 19 37.40 -19.54 -17.38
C TYR A 19 36.42 -18.37 -17.55
N ARG A 20 35.36 -18.29 -16.72
CA ARG A 20 34.48 -17.11 -16.66
C ARG A 20 35.15 -15.97 -15.91
N TYR A 21 34.50 -14.81 -15.89
CA TYR A 21 34.90 -13.72 -14.99
C TYR A 21 34.67 -14.16 -13.55
N GLN A 22 35.74 -14.14 -12.74
CA GLN A 22 35.69 -14.57 -11.34
C GLN A 22 35.13 -13.47 -10.42
N ASN A 23 35.21 -12.21 -10.84
CA ASN A 23 34.67 -11.06 -10.14
C ASN A 23 34.09 -10.05 -11.13
N VAL A 24 33.19 -9.19 -10.66
CA VAL A 24 32.54 -8.16 -11.47
C VAL A 24 33.56 -7.12 -11.95
N GLU A 25 34.59 -6.84 -11.15
CA GLU A 25 35.67 -5.89 -11.47
C GLU A 25 36.42 -6.27 -12.76
N SER A 26 36.69 -7.55 -12.99
CA SER A 26 37.36 -8.00 -14.22
C SER A 26 36.46 -7.92 -15.47
N LEU A 27 35.14 -8.06 -15.30
CA LEU A 27 34.17 -7.84 -16.36
C LEU A 27 34.02 -6.35 -16.68
N GLU A 28 33.92 -5.51 -15.66
CA GLU A 28 33.82 -4.06 -15.79
C GLU A 28 35.06 -3.48 -16.49
N LEU A 29 36.26 -3.94 -16.12
CA LEU A 29 37.51 -3.54 -16.75
C LEU A 29 37.56 -3.89 -18.25
N ASP A 30 37.10 -5.08 -18.65
CA ASP A 30 37.07 -5.48 -20.06
C ASP A 30 35.99 -4.70 -20.85
N LEU A 31 34.88 -4.31 -20.21
CA LEU A 31 33.86 -3.43 -20.81
C LEU A 31 34.37 -2.01 -20.99
N GLN A 32 35.06 -1.45 -19.98
CA GLN A 32 35.70 -0.14 -20.06
C GLN A 32 36.79 -0.13 -21.15
N ASN A 33 37.65 -1.17 -21.19
CA ASN A 33 38.65 -1.31 -22.25
C ASN A 33 38.04 -1.41 -23.65
N PHE A 34 36.87 -2.05 -23.79
CA PHE A 34 36.14 -2.08 -25.05
C PHE A 34 35.65 -0.69 -25.47
N LEU A 35 35.05 0.08 -24.54
CA LEU A 35 34.59 1.46 -24.79
C LEU A 35 35.74 2.39 -25.16
N GLU A 36 36.91 2.21 -24.53
CA GLU A 36 38.11 3.02 -24.76
C GLU A 36 38.96 2.54 -25.96
N GLY A 37 38.55 1.49 -26.64
CA GLY A 37 39.26 0.93 -27.80
C GLY A 37 40.55 0.16 -27.46
N LYS A 38 40.88 0.01 -26.19
CA LYS A 38 42.05 -0.70 -25.65
C LYS A 38 41.98 -2.23 -25.91
N PRO A 39 43.11 -2.96 -25.85
CA PRO A 39 43.11 -4.41 -25.99
C PRO A 39 42.48 -5.09 -24.76
N LEU A 40 41.72 -6.17 -24.99
CA LEU A 40 41.16 -7.01 -23.93
C LEU A 40 42.28 -7.79 -23.22
N ILE A 41 42.23 -7.88 -21.90
CA ILE A 41 43.28 -8.54 -21.10
C ILE A 41 42.79 -9.91 -20.64
N VAL A 42 43.38 -10.98 -21.20
CA VAL A 42 43.06 -12.36 -20.79
C VAL A 42 44.18 -12.87 -19.87
N LYS A 43 43.90 -12.98 -18.57
CA LYS A 43 44.65 -13.86 -17.68
C LYS A 43 44.11 -15.28 -17.86
N LYS A 44 44.96 -16.21 -18.28
CA LYS A 44 44.65 -17.65 -18.28
C LYS A 44 45.73 -18.35 -17.45
N GLU A 45 45.38 -18.80 -16.25
CA GLU A 45 46.25 -19.71 -15.52
C GLU A 45 46.23 -21.08 -16.21
N GLN A 46 47.39 -21.53 -16.65
CA GLN A 46 47.62 -22.94 -16.94
C GLN A 46 48.67 -23.49 -15.98
N LYS A 47 48.42 -24.71 -15.53
CA LYS A 47 49.04 -25.46 -14.43
C LYS A 47 50.58 -25.62 -14.43
N ASN A 48 51.32 -25.01 -15.35
CA ASN A 48 52.77 -25.23 -15.52
C ASN A 48 53.61 -23.94 -15.62
N GLY A 49 53.28 -22.89 -14.86
CA GLY A 49 54.25 -21.88 -14.40
C GLY A 49 55.01 -21.07 -15.46
N ARG A 50 54.49 -20.93 -16.68
CA ARG A 50 55.00 -19.97 -17.68
C ARG A 50 53.85 -19.19 -18.27
N GLU A 51 53.82 -17.91 -17.96
CA GLU A 51 52.85 -16.96 -18.50
C GLU A 51 53.13 -16.73 -19.99
N LYS A 52 52.07 -16.80 -20.82
CA LYS A 52 52.16 -16.41 -22.23
C LYS A 52 51.01 -15.47 -22.55
N LEU A 53 51.34 -14.17 -22.64
CA LEU A 53 50.42 -13.13 -23.09
C LEU A 53 50.17 -13.29 -24.59
N TRP A 54 48.90 -13.45 -24.98
CA TRP A 54 48.51 -13.42 -26.39
C TRP A 54 47.96 -12.04 -26.72
N PHE A 55 48.69 -11.28 -27.53
CA PHE A 55 48.18 -10.06 -28.16
C PHE A 55 47.50 -10.44 -29.48
N PHE A 56 46.22 -10.08 -29.64
CA PHE A 56 45.51 -10.21 -30.91
C PHE A 56 45.31 -8.82 -31.52
N GLY A 57 46.21 -8.41 -32.43
CA GLY A 57 46.16 -7.16 -33.19
C GLY A 57 47.31 -7.08 -34.22
N PRO A 58 47.22 -6.21 -35.25
CA PRO A 58 48.29 -6.05 -36.24
C PRO A 58 49.55 -5.50 -35.56
N LYS A 59 50.73 -5.93 -36.02
CA LYS A 59 52.04 -5.51 -35.49
C LYS A 59 52.14 -3.97 -35.50
N VAL A 60 52.26 -3.37 -34.33
CA VAL A 60 52.73 -1.99 -34.18
C VAL A 60 54.00 -2.06 -33.34
N ASP A 61 55.08 -1.60 -33.94
CA ASP A 61 56.43 -1.62 -33.38
C ASP A 61 56.57 -0.45 -32.40
N TYR A 62 56.70 -0.74 -31.11
CA TYR A 62 57.15 0.25 -30.13
C TYR A 62 58.35 -0.31 -29.37
N ARG A 63 59.49 0.31 -29.63
CA ARG A 63 60.80 0.12 -29.00
C ARG A 63 60.95 1.16 -27.89
N TYR A 64 60.96 0.76 -26.62
CA TYR A 64 61.90 1.25 -25.60
C TYR A 64 61.78 0.48 -24.26
N GLU A 65 62.94 -0.07 -23.84
CA GLU A 65 63.47 -0.36 -22.49
C GLU A 65 62.80 0.42 -21.32
N SER A 66 62.80 0.04 -20.04
CA SER A 66 63.71 -0.77 -19.23
C SER A 66 63.16 -0.82 -17.79
N GLN A 67 63.73 -1.72 -17.00
CA GLN A 67 63.75 -1.77 -15.53
C GLN A 67 62.55 -2.42 -14.84
N PHE A 68 62.90 -3.15 -13.78
CA PHE A 68 62.04 -3.86 -12.83
C PHE A 68 61.37 -5.14 -13.36
N GLU A 69 62.11 -6.25 -13.31
CA GLU A 69 62.06 -7.17 -12.17
C GLU A 69 62.80 -8.46 -12.52
N ARG A 70 64.03 -8.58 -12.02
CA ARG A 70 64.59 -9.88 -11.65
C ARG A 70 64.51 -9.97 -10.14
N SER A 71 63.72 -10.93 -9.67
CA SER A 71 64.00 -11.87 -8.57
C SER A 71 62.61 -12.29 -8.08
N PHE A 72 62.17 -13.52 -8.27
CA PHE A 72 62.59 -14.65 -7.45
C PHE A 72 62.04 -15.97 -8.00
N GLU A 73 62.65 -17.06 -7.54
CA GLU A 73 62.20 -18.47 -7.59
C GLU A 73 62.43 -19.21 -8.93
N LYS A 74 63.13 -20.34 -8.99
CA LYS A 74 63.86 -21.10 -7.97
C LYS A 74 64.72 -22.12 -8.72
N TYR A 75 65.93 -22.34 -8.21
CA TYR A 75 66.70 -23.56 -8.50
C TYR A 75 66.02 -24.77 -7.84
N LYS A 76 65.79 -25.84 -8.61
CA LYS A 76 66.37 -27.17 -8.33
C LYS A 76 65.95 -28.19 -9.40
N LEU A 77 66.92 -28.72 -10.14
CA LEU A 77 67.37 -30.11 -9.96
C LEU A 77 68.50 -30.50 -10.96
N LYS A 78 69.60 -30.95 -10.34
CA LYS A 78 70.35 -32.18 -10.67
C LYS A 78 71.40 -32.16 -11.81
N ASN A 79 72.63 -31.86 -11.38
CA ASN A 79 73.88 -32.62 -11.59
C ASN A 79 74.15 -33.35 -12.93
N LYS A 80 75.22 -32.95 -13.63
CA LYS A 80 76.48 -33.74 -13.71
C LYS A 80 77.61 -33.02 -14.48
N ARG A 81 78.80 -33.04 -13.84
CA ARG A 81 80.20 -33.10 -14.39
C ARG A 81 81.01 -31.81 -14.53
N ILE A 82 82.30 -31.97 -14.18
CA ILE A 82 83.47 -31.05 -14.14
C ILE A 82 83.65 -30.45 -12.72
N MET A 83 84.34 -31.02 -11.73
CA MET A 83 85.51 -31.89 -11.60
C MET A 83 86.87 -31.24 -11.97
N PHE A 84 87.57 -30.84 -10.90
CA PHE A 84 89.00 -30.54 -10.69
C PHE A 84 89.51 -29.12 -10.97
N GLY A 85 89.76 -28.35 -9.90
CA GLY A 85 90.56 -27.11 -9.99
C GLY A 85 90.65 -26.13 -8.82
N LEU A 86 89.95 -26.26 -7.68
CA LEU A 86 89.94 -25.20 -6.63
C LEU A 86 89.86 -25.75 -5.18
N ILE A 87 90.91 -26.42 -4.70
CA ILE A 87 90.99 -26.89 -3.29
C ILE A 87 92.00 -26.08 -2.45
N SER A 88 92.74 -25.13 -3.03
CA SER A 88 93.79 -24.39 -2.31
C SER A 88 93.40 -23.00 -1.77
N LEU A 89 92.17 -22.50 -2.01
CA LEU A 89 91.77 -21.12 -1.64
C LEU A 89 90.68 -21.04 -0.55
N CYS A 90 90.25 -22.17 0.02
CA CYS A 90 89.15 -22.21 1.00
C CYS A 90 89.59 -22.19 2.48
N SER A 91 90.86 -22.39 2.82
CA SER A 91 91.28 -22.44 4.23
C SER A 91 91.35 -21.07 4.91
N VAL A 92 91.69 -20.02 4.15
CA VAL A 92 91.83 -18.64 4.68
C VAL A 92 90.47 -17.95 4.85
N ALA A 93 89.48 -18.29 4.03
CA ALA A 93 88.14 -17.73 4.11
C ALA A 93 87.33 -18.26 5.32
N VAL A 94 87.56 -19.51 5.72
CA VAL A 94 86.84 -20.14 6.83
C VAL A 94 87.29 -19.58 8.19
N THR A 95 88.58 -19.28 8.35
CA THR A 95 89.09 -18.69 9.60
C THR A 95 88.67 -17.23 9.76
N ALA A 96 88.65 -16.44 8.68
CA ALA A 96 88.11 -15.07 8.69
C ALA A 96 86.62 -15.02 9.01
N PHE A 97 85.84 -16.00 8.53
CA PHE A 97 84.40 -16.10 8.81
C PHE A 97 84.12 -16.46 10.27
N ILE A 98 84.93 -17.32 10.88
CA ILE A 98 84.78 -17.67 12.31
C ILE A 98 85.15 -16.47 13.20
N VAL A 99 86.20 -15.72 12.86
CA VAL A 99 86.55 -14.49 13.60
C VAL A 99 85.48 -13.41 13.44
N PHE A 100 84.89 -13.27 12.25
CA PHE A 100 83.78 -12.34 12.03
C PHE A 100 82.52 -12.76 12.82
N LEU A 101 82.23 -14.06 12.90
CA LEU A 101 81.09 -14.58 13.64
C LEU A 101 81.27 -14.47 15.16
N THR A 102 82.50 -14.61 15.68
CA THR A 102 82.80 -14.37 17.10
C THR A 102 82.79 -12.87 17.43
N LEU A 103 83.26 -11.99 16.55
CA LEU A 103 83.17 -10.54 16.72
C LEU A 103 81.71 -10.05 16.62
N PHE A 104 80.91 -10.65 15.75
CA PHE A 104 79.47 -10.39 15.62
C PHE A 104 78.68 -10.89 16.84
N LEU A 105 79.09 -12.00 17.47
CA LEU A 105 78.51 -12.48 18.73
C LEU A 105 78.90 -11.63 19.95
N ILE A 106 80.13 -11.10 20.00
CA ILE A 106 80.60 -10.24 21.09
C ILE A 106 80.02 -8.81 20.99
N THR A 107 79.78 -8.32 19.76
CA THR A 107 79.14 -7.00 19.52
C THR A 107 77.61 -7.07 19.39
N GLY A 108 77.05 -8.26 19.15
CA GLY A 108 75.62 -8.51 18.96
C GLY A 108 74.80 -8.67 20.24
N LEU A 109 75.25 -8.10 21.36
CA LEU A 109 74.56 -8.19 22.65
C LEU A 109 74.33 -6.80 23.26
N LYS A 110 73.61 -5.96 22.52
CA LYS A 110 72.80 -4.84 23.06
C LYS A 110 71.55 -4.61 22.19
N ALA A 111 70.82 -5.67 21.87
CA ALA A 111 69.47 -5.56 21.30
C ALA A 111 68.36 -5.49 22.37
N ASP A 112 68.71 -5.47 23.65
CA ASP A 112 67.75 -5.37 24.76
C ASP A 112 67.61 -3.94 25.33
N SER A 113 68.12 -2.90 24.66
CA SER A 113 68.04 -1.51 25.15
C SER A 113 67.45 -0.47 24.19
N LEU A 114 66.61 -0.90 23.25
CA LEU A 114 65.75 0.02 22.45
C LEU A 114 64.25 -0.22 22.66
N ALA A 115 63.84 -1.35 23.25
CA ALA A 115 62.42 -1.68 23.47
C ALA A 115 61.80 -1.01 24.71
N ASN A 116 62.59 -0.64 25.73
CA ASN A 116 62.06 -0.20 27.03
C ASN A 116 61.56 1.26 27.09
N ASN A 117 61.40 1.96 25.95
CA ASN A 117 60.85 3.32 25.90
C ASN A 117 59.65 3.50 24.97
N LEU A 118 59.15 2.43 24.35
CA LEU A 118 57.95 2.48 23.51
C LEU A 118 56.78 1.99 24.37
N ASN A 119 56.05 2.92 24.99
CA ASN A 119 54.75 2.66 25.62
C ASN A 119 53.73 2.23 24.54
N LEU A 120 53.85 0.99 24.08
CA LEU A 120 53.02 0.40 23.03
C LEU A 120 51.76 -0.22 23.63
N VAL A 121 50.65 -0.07 22.93
CA VAL A 121 49.33 -0.54 23.33
C VAL A 121 48.65 -1.19 22.15
N VAL A 122 48.08 -2.36 22.38
CA VAL A 122 47.42 -3.18 21.36
C VAL A 122 46.02 -2.63 21.07
N VAL A 123 45.70 -2.43 19.80
CA VAL A 123 44.37 -2.00 19.35
C VAL A 123 43.33 -3.10 19.57
N PRO A 124 42.26 -2.85 20.34
CA PRO A 124 41.16 -3.80 20.51
C PRO A 124 40.26 -3.85 19.27
N GLN A 125 39.47 -4.92 19.13
CA GLN A 125 38.39 -4.98 18.15
C GLN A 125 37.19 -4.17 18.63
N MET A 126 36.71 -3.25 17.80
CA MET A 126 35.60 -2.35 18.14
C MET A 126 34.40 -2.47 17.20
N HIS A 127 34.45 -3.36 16.21
CA HIS A 127 33.30 -3.60 15.32
C HIS A 127 32.05 -3.96 16.14
N ASP A 128 30.93 -3.31 15.82
CA ASP A 128 29.64 -3.43 16.52
C ASP A 128 29.69 -3.05 18.01
N MET A 129 30.70 -2.28 18.43
CA MET A 129 30.75 -1.71 19.77
C MET A 129 30.10 -0.32 19.78
N ASP A 130 29.32 -0.02 20.82
CA ASP A 130 28.81 1.33 21.08
C ASP A 130 29.97 2.33 21.20
N TYR A 131 29.86 3.48 20.51
CA TYR A 131 30.93 4.47 20.45
C TYR A 131 31.37 4.99 21.84
N LYS A 132 30.42 5.15 22.78
CA LYS A 132 30.73 5.61 24.12
C LYS A 132 31.49 4.54 24.91
N ALA A 133 31.09 3.27 24.77
CA ALA A 133 31.81 2.14 25.33
C ALA A 133 33.24 2.03 24.77
N ALA A 134 33.39 2.10 23.44
CA ALA A 134 34.69 2.07 22.76
C ALA A 134 35.60 3.23 23.19
N LYS A 135 35.05 4.43 23.35
CA LYS A 135 35.79 5.60 23.84
C LYS A 135 36.32 5.40 25.26
N ASN A 136 35.49 4.89 26.16
CA ASN A 136 35.92 4.60 27.53
C ASN A 136 36.98 3.49 27.58
N LEU A 137 36.80 2.46 26.75
CA LEU A 137 37.73 1.35 26.63
C LEU A 137 39.10 1.86 26.14
N LEU A 138 39.14 2.60 25.04
CA LEU A 138 40.40 3.14 24.49
C LEU A 138 41.06 4.18 25.40
N LEU A 139 40.28 4.98 26.13
CA LEU A 139 40.81 5.92 27.12
C LEU A 139 41.62 5.20 28.21
N ASN A 140 41.14 4.03 28.68
CA ASN A 140 41.87 3.21 29.65
C ASN A 140 43.18 2.66 29.08
N TYR A 141 43.22 2.41 27.77
CA TYR A 141 44.42 2.00 27.04
C TYR A 141 45.35 3.19 26.69
N GLY A 142 44.95 4.43 26.98
CA GLY A 142 45.74 5.62 26.62
C GLY A 142 45.74 5.91 25.12
N LEU A 143 44.69 5.49 24.41
CA LEU A 143 44.43 5.78 23.01
C LEU A 143 43.25 6.75 22.90
N ILE A 144 43.21 7.52 21.82
CA ILE A 144 42.14 8.49 21.55
C ILE A 144 41.32 7.96 20.38
N ILE A 145 40.00 8.08 20.45
CA ILE A 145 39.09 7.72 19.34
C ILE A 145 38.36 8.96 18.84
N GLU A 146 38.25 9.09 17.53
CA GLU A 146 37.51 10.14 16.85
C GLU A 146 36.62 9.55 15.76
N ALA A 147 35.35 9.95 15.73
CA ALA A 147 34.45 9.61 14.64
C ALA A 147 34.74 10.50 13.44
N ARG A 148 35.12 9.90 12.30
CA ARG A 148 35.45 10.64 11.08
C ARG A 148 34.30 10.67 10.09
N ASP A 149 33.65 9.52 9.94
CA ASP A 149 32.58 9.29 8.97
C ASP A 149 31.38 8.61 9.63
N SER A 150 30.22 8.72 8.98
CA SER A 150 29.03 7.96 9.38
C SER A 150 28.24 7.50 8.16
N ILE A 151 27.88 6.22 8.13
CA ILE A 151 27.17 5.60 7.00
C ILE A 151 25.94 4.85 7.50
N TYR A 152 24.93 4.68 6.64
CA TYR A 152 23.77 3.85 6.95
C TYR A 152 24.16 2.36 6.91
N SER A 153 23.62 1.58 7.84
CA SER A 153 23.81 0.15 7.92
C SER A 153 22.54 -0.53 8.43
N ASP A 154 22.08 -1.55 7.70
CA ASP A 154 20.93 -2.37 8.12
C ASP A 154 21.29 -3.37 9.23
N SER A 155 22.58 -3.68 9.42
CA SER A 155 23.05 -4.72 10.34
C SER A 155 23.65 -4.18 11.63
N VAL A 156 24.17 -2.95 11.63
CA VAL A 156 24.85 -2.34 12.77
C VAL A 156 23.94 -1.25 13.37
N PRO A 157 23.59 -1.31 14.68
CA PRO A 157 22.71 -0.33 15.31
C PRO A 157 23.27 1.09 15.26
N GLU A 158 22.41 2.10 15.39
CA GLU A 158 22.83 3.51 15.42
C GLU A 158 23.90 3.75 16.50
N ASN A 159 24.89 4.60 16.21
CA ASN A 159 26.02 4.95 17.08
C ASN A 159 27.00 3.82 17.41
N HIS A 160 26.91 2.67 16.73
CA HIS A 160 27.90 1.59 16.82
C HIS A 160 28.97 1.73 15.73
N ILE A 161 30.16 1.21 16.02
CA ILE A 161 31.31 1.30 15.11
C ILE A 161 31.20 0.25 14.00
N ILE A 162 31.20 0.70 12.74
CA ILE A 162 31.21 -0.17 11.56
C ILE A 162 32.64 -0.53 11.17
N GLU A 163 33.51 0.47 11.15
CA GLU A 163 34.88 0.34 10.66
C GLU A 163 35.84 1.10 11.56
N GLN A 164 37.04 0.56 11.72
CA GLN A 164 38.14 1.19 12.46
C GLN A 164 39.33 1.38 11.52
N SER A 165 39.99 2.53 11.62
CA SER A 165 41.09 2.90 10.71
C SER A 165 42.37 2.08 10.90
N ILE A 166 42.48 1.35 12.01
CA ILE A 166 43.65 0.55 12.37
C ILE A 166 43.16 -0.85 12.74
N GLU A 167 43.80 -1.87 12.18
CA GLU A 167 43.42 -3.27 12.39
C GLU A 167 43.56 -3.69 13.87
N PRO A 168 42.64 -4.53 14.38
CA PRO A 168 42.77 -5.12 15.71
C PRO A 168 44.11 -5.85 15.86
N GLY A 169 44.71 -5.78 17.05
CA GLY A 169 46.00 -6.41 17.33
C GLY A 169 47.22 -5.55 16.97
N THR A 170 47.05 -4.42 16.30
CA THR A 170 48.16 -3.51 15.96
C THR A 170 48.72 -2.84 17.22
N GLU A 171 50.04 -2.79 17.36
CA GLU A 171 50.70 -2.08 18.47
C GLU A 171 50.91 -0.60 18.13
N LEU A 172 50.33 0.29 18.94
CA LEU A 172 50.41 1.74 18.75
C LEU A 172 51.04 2.44 19.95
N LYS A 173 51.65 3.59 19.71
CA LYS A 173 52.10 4.47 20.80
C LYS A 173 50.89 5.07 21.52
N LYS A 174 50.99 5.27 22.83
CA LYS A 174 50.01 6.06 23.59
C LYS A 174 49.78 7.44 22.96
N ASN A 175 48.57 7.96 23.13
CA ASN A 175 48.05 9.20 22.54
C ASN A 175 47.91 9.18 21.01
N THR A 176 47.90 8.00 20.39
CA THR A 176 47.52 7.87 18.97
C THR A 176 46.01 8.03 18.81
N ILE A 177 45.58 8.73 17.76
CA ILE A 177 44.18 8.92 17.40
C ILE A 177 43.76 7.78 16.45
N LEU A 178 42.72 7.04 16.81
CA LEU A 178 42.02 6.11 15.95
C LEU A 178 40.80 6.79 15.36
N TYR A 179 40.64 6.67 14.04
CA TYR A 179 39.41 7.07 13.37
C TYR A 179 38.46 5.89 13.27
N VAL A 180 37.17 6.16 13.48
CA VAL A 180 36.11 5.17 13.29
C VAL A 180 34.99 5.71 12.41
N THR A 181 34.34 4.81 11.70
CA THR A 181 33.11 5.05 10.96
C THR A 181 31.94 4.58 11.80
N LEU A 182 30.99 5.47 12.08
CA LEU A 182 29.80 5.15 12.88
C LEU A 182 28.61 4.75 12.01
N SER A 183 27.76 3.88 12.53
CA SER A 183 26.47 3.58 11.94
C SER A 183 25.46 4.68 12.22
N ARG A 184 24.77 5.13 11.17
CA ARG A 184 23.56 5.97 11.24
C ARG A 184 22.29 5.14 11.40
N GLY A 185 22.43 3.83 11.63
CA GLY A 185 21.34 2.87 11.61
C GLY A 185 20.83 2.60 10.20
N LYS A 186 19.66 1.97 10.12
CA LYS A 186 18.98 1.68 8.86
C LYS A 186 18.55 2.97 8.16
N GLU A 187 18.74 3.02 6.85
CA GLU A 187 18.20 4.12 6.04
C GLU A 187 16.67 4.05 5.99
N THR A 188 15.99 5.02 6.62
CA THR A 188 14.54 5.16 6.58
C THR A 188 14.15 6.21 5.54
N LEU A 189 13.67 5.75 4.39
CA LEU A 189 13.09 6.63 3.39
C LEU A 189 11.68 7.04 3.84
N MET A 190 11.51 8.31 4.17
CA MET A 190 10.22 8.88 4.56
C MET A 190 9.49 9.44 3.34
N VAL A 191 8.18 9.20 3.28
CA VAL A 191 7.28 9.69 2.22
C VAL A 191 6.07 10.34 2.86
N SER A 192 5.52 11.36 2.21
CA SER A 192 4.32 12.05 2.69
C SER A 192 3.07 11.29 2.27
N VAL A 193 2.12 11.10 3.19
CA VAL A 193 0.85 10.44 2.91
C VAL A 193 -0.05 11.36 2.08
N PRO A 194 -0.54 10.91 0.90
CA PRO A 194 -1.45 11.70 0.07
C PRO A 194 -2.83 11.85 0.72
N ASN A 195 -3.59 12.87 0.29
CA ASN A 195 -5.01 12.96 0.60
C ASN A 195 -5.82 12.10 -0.38
N LEU A 196 -6.47 11.08 0.16
CA LEU A 196 -7.24 10.09 -0.58
C LEU A 196 -8.75 10.26 -0.38
N ILE A 197 -9.19 11.17 0.48
CA ILE A 197 -10.63 11.32 0.80
C ILE A 197 -11.38 11.82 -0.43
N GLY A 198 -12.48 11.13 -0.76
CA GLY A 198 -13.39 11.49 -1.86
C GLY A 198 -12.95 11.07 -3.26
N ILE A 199 -11.74 10.54 -3.45
CA ILE A 199 -11.32 9.97 -4.74
C ILE A 199 -11.72 8.49 -4.84
N SER A 200 -11.74 7.97 -6.06
CA SER A 200 -12.13 6.56 -6.31
C SER A 200 -11.14 5.58 -5.68
N ARG A 201 -11.61 4.39 -5.33
CA ARG A 201 -10.79 3.28 -4.84
C ARG A 201 -9.57 3.02 -5.75
N SER A 202 -9.80 2.97 -7.06
CA SER A 202 -8.73 2.74 -8.04
C SER A 202 -7.67 3.85 -8.01
N SER A 203 -8.10 5.11 -8.02
CA SER A 203 -7.20 6.27 -7.96
C SER A 203 -6.42 6.31 -6.65
N ALA A 204 -7.06 5.96 -5.53
CA ALA A 204 -6.42 5.95 -4.22
C ALA A 204 -5.29 4.91 -4.14
N ILE A 205 -5.53 3.71 -4.68
CA ILE A 205 -4.51 2.66 -4.78
C ILE A 205 -3.33 3.12 -5.61
N THR A 206 -3.57 3.68 -6.81
CA THR A 206 -2.49 4.19 -7.67
C THR A 206 -1.71 5.32 -7.00
N GLN A 207 -2.38 6.21 -6.26
CA GLN A 207 -1.72 7.32 -5.59
C GLN A 207 -0.84 6.83 -4.43
N LEU A 208 -1.30 5.87 -3.64
CA LEU A 208 -0.49 5.21 -2.61
C LEU A 208 0.76 4.55 -3.20
N GLU A 209 0.60 3.76 -4.26
CA GLU A 209 1.70 3.08 -4.94
C GLU A 209 2.71 4.09 -5.52
N SER A 210 2.23 5.19 -6.11
CA SER A 210 3.08 6.25 -6.67
C SER A 210 3.92 6.97 -5.60
N CYS A 211 3.40 7.07 -4.37
CA CYS A 211 4.12 7.61 -3.22
C CYS A 211 5.04 6.58 -2.55
N GLY A 212 5.08 5.33 -3.03
CA GLY A 212 5.85 4.24 -2.42
C GLY A 212 5.25 3.73 -1.10
N LEU A 213 3.95 3.97 -0.86
CA LEU A 213 3.18 3.41 0.24
C LEU A 213 2.55 2.09 -0.20
N SER A 214 2.13 1.27 0.78
CA SER A 214 1.36 0.06 0.50
C SER A 214 -0.12 0.26 0.84
N VAL A 215 -0.98 -0.52 0.18
CA VAL A 215 -2.41 -0.54 0.49
C VAL A 215 -2.60 -1.47 1.69
N GLY A 216 -3.20 -0.93 2.75
CA GLY A 216 -3.55 -1.69 3.94
C GLY A 216 -4.87 -2.45 3.80
N LYS A 217 -5.60 -2.60 4.89
CA LYS A 217 -6.93 -3.17 4.93
C LYS A 217 -7.93 -2.24 4.24
N ILE A 218 -8.77 -2.81 3.38
CA ILE A 218 -9.92 -2.11 2.79
C ILE A 218 -11.20 -2.63 3.45
N SER A 219 -11.98 -1.73 4.04
CA SER A 219 -13.33 -2.00 4.51
C SER A 219 -14.34 -1.12 3.78
N GLU A 220 -15.63 -1.48 3.86
CA GLU A 220 -16.69 -0.77 3.15
C GLU A 220 -17.81 -0.38 4.12
N GLU A 221 -18.28 0.87 4.01
CA GLU A 221 -19.35 1.41 4.87
C GLU A 221 -20.34 2.24 4.04
N TYR A 222 -21.59 2.33 4.48
CA TYR A 222 -22.57 3.22 3.86
C TYR A 222 -22.26 4.67 4.22
N ASN A 223 -22.42 5.58 3.26
CA ASN A 223 -22.21 7.00 3.46
C ASN A 223 -23.17 7.80 2.58
N ASP A 224 -23.86 8.76 3.20
CA ASP A 224 -24.88 9.56 2.51
C ASP A 224 -24.32 10.68 1.65
N THR A 225 -23.07 11.08 1.90
CA THR A 225 -22.42 12.25 1.28
C THR A 225 -21.41 11.84 0.22
N ILE A 226 -20.64 10.78 0.48
CA ILE A 226 -19.56 10.32 -0.39
C ILE A 226 -20.09 9.27 -1.38
N LYS A 227 -19.80 9.51 -2.66
CA LYS A 227 -20.22 8.64 -3.76
C LYS A 227 -19.73 7.21 -3.55
N LYS A 228 -20.52 6.25 -4.03
CA LYS A 228 -20.13 4.84 -4.07
C LYS A 228 -18.75 4.68 -4.72
N ASP A 229 -17.94 3.79 -4.16
CA ASP A 229 -16.57 3.47 -4.57
C ASP A 229 -15.53 4.60 -4.37
N ALA A 230 -15.87 5.63 -3.59
CA ALA A 230 -14.92 6.65 -3.15
C ALA A 230 -14.48 6.44 -1.69
N VAL A 231 -13.27 6.87 -1.36
CA VAL A 231 -12.71 6.76 -0.01
C VAL A 231 -13.44 7.70 0.96
N ILE A 232 -13.90 7.15 2.08
CA ILE A 232 -14.48 7.89 3.20
C ILE A 232 -13.40 8.29 4.19
N VAL A 233 -12.57 7.32 4.57
CA VAL A 233 -11.55 7.47 5.62
C VAL A 233 -10.26 6.81 5.16
N GLN A 234 -9.14 7.43 5.51
CA GLN A 234 -7.80 6.84 5.46
C GLN A 234 -7.25 6.74 6.89
N SER A 235 -6.55 5.66 7.22
CA SER A 235 -6.05 5.45 8.60
C SER A 235 -4.95 6.44 9.01
N ILE A 236 -4.17 6.93 8.05
CA ILE A 236 -3.08 7.88 8.29
C ILE A 236 -3.44 9.23 7.65
N PRO A 237 -3.46 10.34 8.41
CA PRO A 237 -3.80 11.66 7.87
C PRO A 237 -2.88 12.10 6.72
N ALA A 238 -3.45 12.84 5.77
CA ALA A 238 -2.69 13.44 4.69
C ALA A 238 -1.60 14.40 5.21
N GLY A 239 -0.45 14.42 4.52
CA GLY A 239 0.70 15.26 4.87
C GLY A 239 1.64 14.64 5.90
N LEU A 240 1.23 13.60 6.64
CA LEU A 240 2.10 12.92 7.61
C LEU A 240 3.26 12.24 6.89
N MET A 241 4.47 12.36 7.45
CA MET A 241 5.65 11.64 6.96
C MET A 241 5.71 10.25 7.59
N VAL A 242 5.76 9.22 6.77
CA VAL A 242 5.84 7.81 7.20
C VAL A 242 6.92 7.07 6.43
N GLU A 243 7.37 5.94 6.95
CA GLU A 243 8.34 5.11 6.24
C GLU A 243 7.76 4.56 4.93
N LYS A 244 8.60 4.44 3.91
CA LYS A 244 8.24 3.80 2.65
C LYS A 244 7.71 2.39 2.90
N LYS A 245 6.71 1.97 2.12
CA LYS A 245 5.95 0.71 2.25
C LYS A 245 5.01 0.65 3.45
N THR A 246 4.87 1.70 4.24
CA THR A 246 3.81 1.78 5.27
C THR A 246 2.44 1.55 4.64
N GLY A 247 1.63 0.70 5.28
CA GLY A 247 0.28 0.37 4.85
C GLY A 247 -0.73 1.43 5.27
N VAL A 248 -1.53 1.94 4.33
CA VAL A 248 -2.64 2.85 4.60
C VAL A 248 -3.96 2.10 4.42
N ASP A 249 -4.71 1.97 5.51
CA ASP A 249 -6.04 1.36 5.48
C ASP A 249 -7.06 2.35 4.94
N LEU A 250 -8.04 1.85 4.19
CA LEU A 250 -9.06 2.66 3.54
C LEU A 250 -10.45 2.15 3.90
N ILE A 251 -11.35 3.08 4.21
CA ILE A 251 -12.79 2.81 4.28
C ILE A 251 -13.41 3.37 3.00
N ILE A 252 -14.06 2.51 2.21
CA ILE A 252 -14.67 2.86 0.93
C ILE A 252 -16.18 2.98 1.08
N SER A 253 -16.78 3.94 0.39
CA SER A 253 -18.22 4.16 0.41
C SER A 253 -18.97 3.11 -0.42
N LYS A 254 -19.97 2.49 0.20
CA LYS A 254 -21.00 1.69 -0.49
C LYS A 254 -22.07 2.56 -1.15
N GLY A 255 -21.98 3.89 -0.97
CA GLY A 255 -23.02 4.85 -1.28
C GLY A 255 -24.06 4.93 -0.17
N ARG A 256 -25.20 5.54 -0.49
CA ARG A 256 -26.35 5.65 0.42
C ARG A 256 -26.97 4.28 0.66
N GLU A 257 -27.44 4.03 1.87
CA GLU A 257 -28.10 2.76 2.20
C GLU A 257 -29.50 2.71 1.56
N LEU A 258 -29.77 1.63 0.82
CA LEU A 258 -31.05 1.39 0.16
C LEU A 258 -31.83 0.29 0.87
N ILE A 259 -33.12 0.51 1.05
CA ILE A 259 -34.09 -0.43 1.59
C ILE A 259 -35.02 -0.84 0.45
N THR A 260 -35.31 -2.14 0.35
CA THR A 260 -36.34 -2.63 -0.58
C THR A 260 -37.70 -2.51 0.09
N VAL A 261 -38.65 -1.85 -0.57
CA VAL A 261 -40.03 -1.70 -0.08
C VAL A 261 -40.69 -3.08 -0.06
N PRO A 262 -41.12 -3.59 1.12
CA PRO A 262 -41.77 -4.89 1.21
C PRO A 262 -43.23 -4.83 0.73
N ASP A 263 -43.78 -5.98 0.36
CA ASP A 263 -45.23 -6.10 0.13
C ASP A 263 -45.97 -6.09 1.48
N VAL A 264 -46.78 -5.06 1.68
CA VAL A 264 -47.63 -4.88 2.86
C VAL A 264 -49.12 -4.86 2.51
N LYS A 265 -49.48 -5.25 1.28
CA LYS A 265 -50.88 -5.28 0.84
C LYS A 265 -51.65 -6.36 1.59
N GLY A 266 -52.87 -6.04 2.02
CA GLY A 266 -53.72 -6.95 2.77
C GLY A 266 -53.43 -7.04 4.27
N TYR A 267 -52.35 -6.41 4.75
CA TYR A 267 -52.07 -6.31 6.18
C TYR A 267 -52.87 -5.18 6.84
N ASP A 268 -53.03 -5.29 8.16
CA ASP A 268 -53.58 -4.23 9.00
C ASP A 268 -52.64 -3.00 9.01
N TYR A 269 -53.22 -1.80 8.97
CA TYR A 269 -52.48 -0.53 8.99
C TYR A 269 -51.44 -0.45 10.13
N ILE A 270 -51.80 -0.86 11.34
CA ILE A 270 -50.91 -0.74 12.52
C ILE A 270 -49.70 -1.65 12.33
N TYR A 271 -49.94 -2.89 11.88
CA TYR A 271 -48.89 -3.85 11.61
C TYR A 271 -47.97 -3.38 10.47
N ALA A 272 -48.54 -2.98 9.34
CA ALA A 272 -47.79 -2.50 8.18
C ALA A 272 -46.92 -1.29 8.53
N LYS A 273 -47.49 -0.31 9.25
CA LYS A 273 -46.75 0.87 9.71
C LYS A 273 -45.56 0.49 10.59
N THR A 274 -45.80 -0.31 11.63
CA THR A 274 -44.74 -0.72 12.58
C THR A 274 -43.63 -1.50 11.86
N TYR A 275 -44.00 -2.37 10.92
CA TYR A 275 -43.05 -3.14 10.13
C TYR A 275 -42.17 -2.25 9.25
N LEU A 276 -42.78 -1.32 8.50
CA LEU A 276 -42.04 -0.37 7.66
C LEU A 276 -41.14 0.56 8.47
N GLU A 277 -41.61 1.05 9.62
CA GLU A 277 -40.82 1.87 10.55
C GLU A 277 -39.63 1.09 11.13
N SER A 278 -39.80 -0.21 11.42
CA SER A 278 -38.72 -1.08 11.92
C SER A 278 -37.59 -1.28 10.89
N LEU A 279 -37.90 -1.13 9.60
CA LEU A 279 -36.89 -1.13 8.52
C LEU A 279 -36.15 0.20 8.43
N GLY A 280 -36.60 1.25 9.13
CA GLY A 280 -36.04 2.59 9.04
C GLY A 280 -36.65 3.40 7.90
N LEU A 281 -37.92 3.17 7.57
CA LEU A 281 -38.70 4.02 6.65
C LEU A 281 -39.62 4.95 7.46
N SER A 282 -39.89 6.15 6.92
CA SER A 282 -40.92 7.05 7.46
C SER A 282 -42.24 6.74 6.78
N VAL A 283 -43.32 6.54 7.54
CA VAL A 283 -44.60 6.07 6.97
C VAL A 283 -45.68 7.15 7.09
N ASP A 284 -46.20 7.56 5.94
CA ASP A 284 -47.38 8.41 5.81
C ASP A 284 -48.58 7.56 5.39
N ALA A 285 -49.79 7.96 5.79
CA ALA A 285 -51.01 7.22 5.49
C ALA A 285 -52.01 8.09 4.73
N LYS A 286 -52.56 7.57 3.63
CA LYS A 286 -53.67 8.17 2.89
C LYS A 286 -54.87 7.23 2.90
N ARG A 287 -56.04 7.80 3.11
CA ARG A 287 -57.31 7.07 2.99
C ARG A 287 -57.67 6.92 1.52
N LYS A 288 -58.15 5.74 1.14
CA LYS A 288 -58.67 5.48 -0.19
C LYS A 288 -59.88 4.56 -0.08
N THR A 289 -60.92 4.86 -0.86
CA THR A 289 -62.15 4.07 -0.86
C THR A 289 -61.92 2.76 -1.61
N ASP A 290 -62.35 1.66 -1.00
CA ASP A 290 -62.37 0.33 -1.60
C ASP A 290 -63.56 -0.44 -1.03
N THR A 291 -64.47 -0.87 -1.91
CA THR A 291 -65.70 -1.57 -1.52
C THR A 291 -65.49 -3.06 -1.30
N ALA A 292 -64.40 -3.64 -1.79
CA ALA A 292 -64.08 -5.06 -1.67
C ALA A 292 -63.24 -5.34 -0.42
N ILE A 293 -62.48 -4.36 0.07
CA ILE A 293 -61.53 -4.51 1.17
C ILE A 293 -62.05 -3.86 2.46
N LYS A 294 -62.00 -4.62 3.55
CA LYS A 294 -62.41 -4.17 4.90
C LYS A 294 -61.71 -2.88 5.32
N PRO A 295 -62.37 -2.02 6.12
CA PRO A 295 -61.75 -0.80 6.63
C PRO A 295 -60.51 -1.11 7.47
N GLY A 296 -59.47 -0.28 7.34
CA GLY A 296 -58.22 -0.40 8.12
C GLY A 296 -57.15 -1.31 7.48
N ILE A 297 -57.47 -1.98 6.37
CA ILE A 297 -56.52 -2.80 5.63
C ILE A 297 -55.77 -1.97 4.60
N VAL A 298 -54.47 -2.23 4.45
CA VAL A 298 -53.61 -1.61 3.43
C VAL A 298 -53.95 -2.18 2.06
N ILE A 299 -54.25 -1.29 1.12
CA ILE A 299 -54.63 -1.66 -0.26
C ILE A 299 -53.53 -1.38 -1.28
N GLY A 300 -52.52 -0.59 -0.89
CA GLY A 300 -51.33 -0.32 -1.70
C GLY A 300 -50.30 0.54 -0.96
N ILE A 301 -49.13 0.66 -1.57
CA ILE A 301 -47.99 1.42 -1.06
C ILE A 301 -47.31 2.20 -2.21
N GLU A 302 -46.77 3.37 -1.90
CA GLU A 302 -45.99 4.20 -2.81
C GLU A 302 -44.67 4.63 -2.16
N PRO A 303 -43.50 4.39 -2.78
CA PRO A 303 -43.29 3.64 -4.03
C PRO A 303 -43.75 2.18 -3.97
N MET A 304 -44.01 1.57 -5.13
CA MET A 304 -44.53 0.19 -5.20
C MET A 304 -43.60 -0.82 -4.52
N GLU A 305 -44.16 -1.93 -4.07
CA GLU A 305 -43.39 -3.05 -3.53
C GLU A 305 -42.25 -3.48 -4.46
N GLY A 306 -41.12 -3.89 -3.88
CA GLY A 306 -39.88 -4.22 -4.61
C GLY A 306 -39.04 -3.01 -5.05
N SER A 307 -39.56 -1.78 -4.95
CA SER A 307 -38.78 -0.57 -5.22
C SER A 307 -37.63 -0.40 -4.21
N ALA A 308 -36.49 0.09 -4.66
CA ALA A 308 -35.38 0.45 -3.79
C ALA A 308 -35.47 1.93 -3.41
N VAL A 309 -35.62 2.21 -2.12
CA VAL A 309 -35.72 3.57 -1.57
C VAL A 309 -34.59 3.83 -0.59
N LEU A 310 -34.30 5.10 -0.31
CA LEU A 310 -33.26 5.44 0.66
C LEU A 310 -33.72 5.09 2.08
N LYS A 311 -32.78 4.69 2.93
CA LYS A 311 -33.03 4.64 4.37
C LYS A 311 -33.50 6.00 4.89
N ASN A 312 -34.47 5.98 5.78
CA ASN A 312 -35.19 7.13 6.33
C ASN A 312 -36.03 7.93 5.31
N SER A 313 -36.26 7.41 4.10
CA SER A 313 -37.20 8.02 3.16
C SER A 313 -38.65 7.78 3.55
N SER A 314 -39.54 8.64 3.05
CA SER A 314 -40.98 8.53 3.26
C SER A 314 -41.62 7.56 2.26
N VAL A 315 -42.49 6.69 2.77
CA VAL A 315 -43.38 5.82 2.00
C VAL A 315 -44.82 6.13 2.39
N VAL A 316 -45.72 6.11 1.41
CA VAL A 316 -47.15 6.37 1.61
C VAL A 316 -47.91 5.06 1.51
N ILE A 317 -48.66 4.71 2.56
CA ILE A 317 -49.59 3.57 2.53
C ILE A 317 -51.01 4.05 2.30
N PHE A 318 -51.72 3.35 1.40
CA PHE A 318 -53.13 3.57 1.13
C PHE A 318 -53.96 2.60 1.97
N VAL A 319 -54.85 3.14 2.80
CA VAL A 319 -55.68 2.34 3.71
C VAL A 319 -57.14 2.41 3.26
N SER A 320 -57.79 1.25 3.18
CA SER A 320 -59.21 1.16 2.85
C SER A 320 -60.06 1.85 3.92
N THR A 321 -60.99 2.70 3.49
CA THR A 321 -62.06 3.23 4.36
C THR A 321 -63.23 2.26 4.51
N GLY A 322 -63.31 1.22 3.66
CA GLY A 322 -64.43 0.27 3.63
C GLY A 322 -65.79 0.91 3.33
N GLU A 323 -65.81 2.14 2.82
CA GLU A 323 -67.03 2.86 2.48
C GLU A 323 -67.67 2.22 1.26
N GLN A 324 -68.90 1.74 1.42
CA GLN A 324 -69.72 1.28 0.31
C GLN A 324 -70.24 2.51 -0.43
N LEU A 325 -69.86 2.60 -1.71
CA LEU A 325 -70.36 3.62 -2.61
C LEU A 325 -71.67 3.15 -3.24
N ILE A 326 -72.69 4.00 -3.22
CA ILE A 326 -73.98 3.76 -3.84
C ILE A 326 -74.17 4.80 -4.95
N SER A 327 -74.73 4.36 -6.06
CA SER A 327 -75.13 5.26 -7.15
C SER A 327 -76.40 5.98 -6.74
N VAL A 328 -76.37 7.31 -6.77
CA VAL A 328 -77.52 8.15 -6.47
C VAL A 328 -78.65 7.81 -7.45
N PRO A 329 -79.84 7.40 -6.97
CA PRO A 329 -80.98 7.11 -7.82
C PRO A 329 -81.49 8.39 -8.50
N ASP A 330 -82.13 8.23 -9.66
CA ASP A 330 -82.84 9.32 -10.31
C ASP A 330 -84.20 9.53 -9.65
N LEU A 331 -84.36 10.68 -8.99
CA LEU A 331 -85.55 11.07 -8.26
C LEU A 331 -86.24 12.29 -8.89
N LEU A 332 -85.70 12.83 -9.99
CA LEU A 332 -86.23 14.03 -10.63
C LEU A 332 -87.66 13.80 -11.15
N ASN A 333 -88.53 14.79 -10.93
CA ASN A 333 -89.95 14.77 -11.31
C ASN A 333 -90.79 13.64 -10.65
N LEU A 334 -90.23 12.87 -9.71
CA LEU A 334 -91.00 11.91 -8.94
C LEU A 334 -91.78 12.61 -7.83
N ASN A 335 -92.92 12.02 -7.49
CA ASN A 335 -93.64 12.41 -6.28
C ASN A 335 -92.75 12.15 -5.05
N PHE A 336 -92.74 13.07 -4.10
CA PHE A 336 -91.91 13.00 -2.90
C PHE A 336 -92.11 11.70 -2.10
N GLU A 337 -93.33 11.17 -2.00
CA GLU A 337 -93.61 9.90 -1.32
C GLU A 337 -92.94 8.71 -2.02
N ILE A 338 -92.94 8.72 -3.36
CA ILE A 338 -92.27 7.69 -4.18
C ILE A 338 -90.75 7.82 -4.03
N ALA A 339 -90.23 9.05 -4.10
CA ALA A 339 -88.80 9.30 -3.90
C ALA A 339 -88.32 8.84 -2.52
N GLN A 340 -89.12 9.08 -1.47
CA GLN A 340 -88.85 8.61 -0.12
C GLN A 340 -88.81 7.07 -0.03
N GLN A 341 -89.73 6.37 -0.69
CA GLN A 341 -89.72 4.90 -0.74
C GLN A 341 -88.48 4.35 -1.44
N ILE A 342 -88.06 4.97 -2.54
CA ILE A 342 -86.85 4.59 -3.27
C ILE A 342 -85.64 4.78 -2.36
N LEU A 343 -85.47 5.95 -1.74
CA LEU A 343 -84.37 6.22 -0.82
C LEU A 343 -84.33 5.29 0.38
N ALA A 344 -85.49 4.99 0.97
CA ALA A 344 -85.63 4.02 2.06
C ALA A 344 -85.22 2.59 1.64
N SER A 345 -85.48 2.20 0.40
CA SER A 345 -85.10 0.87 -0.12
C SER A 345 -83.58 0.69 -0.24
N PHE A 346 -82.83 1.78 -0.41
CA PHE A 346 -81.37 1.79 -0.47
C PHE A 346 -80.71 2.15 0.87
N ASP A 347 -81.49 2.34 1.95
CA ASP A 347 -81.02 2.80 3.26
C ASP A 347 -80.25 4.14 3.20
N ILE A 348 -80.63 5.02 2.25
CA ILE A 348 -79.98 6.31 2.03
C ILE A 348 -80.68 7.40 2.85
N GLY A 349 -79.92 8.14 3.65
CA GLY A 349 -80.42 9.32 4.34
C GLY A 349 -80.70 10.48 3.38
N PHE A 350 -81.62 11.37 3.72
CA PHE A 350 -81.88 12.56 2.92
C PHE A 350 -82.23 13.79 3.78
N GLU A 351 -82.05 14.96 3.18
CA GLU A 351 -82.41 16.27 3.72
C GLU A 351 -83.35 16.95 2.73
N ILE A 352 -84.38 17.64 3.24
CA ILE A 352 -85.44 18.22 2.40
C ILE A 352 -85.38 19.73 2.50
N HIS A 353 -85.39 20.39 1.34
CA HIS A 353 -85.62 21.81 1.21
C HIS A 353 -86.88 22.04 0.37
N TYR A 354 -87.81 22.83 0.88
CA TYR A 354 -89.00 23.18 0.12
C TYR A 354 -88.74 24.41 -0.75
N LEU A 355 -89.25 24.39 -1.98
CA LEU A 355 -89.21 25.50 -2.93
C LEU A 355 -90.65 25.89 -3.29
N ASP A 356 -90.94 27.18 -3.29
CA ASP A 356 -92.23 27.69 -3.74
C ASP A 356 -92.33 27.56 -5.27
N VAL A 357 -93.40 26.94 -5.77
CA VAL A 357 -93.61 26.70 -7.20
C VAL A 357 -94.92 27.30 -7.70
N ASP A 358 -94.87 27.96 -8.86
CA ASP A 358 -96.06 28.53 -9.50
C ASP A 358 -96.92 27.46 -10.21
N ASN A 359 -96.31 26.31 -10.57
CA ASN A 359 -96.99 25.21 -11.25
C ASN A 359 -97.53 24.17 -10.25
N LEU A 360 -98.85 24.01 -10.21
CA LEU A 360 -99.53 23.05 -9.34
C LEU A 360 -99.12 21.58 -9.59
N GLU A 361 -98.67 21.23 -10.80
CA GLU A 361 -98.17 19.88 -11.11
C GLU A 361 -96.81 19.58 -10.48
N GLN A 362 -96.04 20.62 -10.12
CA GLN A 362 -94.74 20.49 -9.45
C GLN A 362 -94.87 20.40 -7.93
N ARG A 363 -96.08 20.61 -7.40
CA ARG A 363 -96.35 20.50 -5.97
C ARG A 363 -96.16 19.06 -5.51
N ASN A 364 -95.45 18.89 -4.40
CA ASN A 364 -95.07 17.59 -3.83
C ASN A 364 -94.22 16.72 -4.79
N SER A 365 -93.54 17.33 -5.75
CA SER A 365 -92.58 16.66 -6.64
C SER A 365 -91.15 17.11 -6.35
N VAL A 366 -90.19 16.22 -6.62
CA VAL A 366 -88.75 16.55 -6.53
C VAL A 366 -88.35 17.35 -7.77
N ILE A 367 -87.99 18.61 -7.54
CA ILE A 367 -87.58 19.57 -8.58
C ILE A 367 -86.10 19.40 -8.89
N GLU A 368 -85.30 19.22 -7.83
CA GLU A 368 -83.86 19.10 -7.92
C GLU A 368 -83.36 18.14 -6.84
N GLN A 369 -82.26 17.45 -7.14
CA GLN A 369 -81.56 16.59 -6.20
C GLN A 369 -80.07 16.91 -6.22
N TYR A 370 -79.43 16.79 -5.06
CA TYR A 370 -77.99 16.87 -4.94
C TYR A 370 -77.48 15.79 -3.98
N PRO A 371 -76.49 14.96 -4.37
CA PRO A 371 -75.80 14.95 -5.67
C PRO A 371 -76.68 14.49 -6.86
N ALA A 372 -76.20 14.69 -8.09
CA ALA A 372 -76.99 14.37 -9.28
C ALA A 372 -77.20 12.85 -9.46
N ALA A 373 -78.22 12.48 -10.23
CA ALA A 373 -78.49 11.08 -10.54
C ALA A 373 -77.27 10.41 -11.20
N GLY A 374 -76.89 9.22 -10.71
CA GLY A 374 -75.73 8.48 -11.18
C GLY A 374 -74.39 8.83 -10.52
N GLU A 375 -74.32 9.88 -9.70
CA GLU A 375 -73.13 10.16 -8.89
C GLU A 375 -72.92 9.08 -7.81
N GLN A 376 -71.67 8.86 -7.38
CA GLN A 376 -71.35 7.89 -6.33
C GLN A 376 -71.14 8.59 -4.98
N ILE A 377 -71.94 8.20 -3.99
CA ILE A 377 -71.86 8.72 -2.62
C ILE A 377 -71.60 7.58 -1.63
N ALA A 378 -71.03 7.88 -0.46
CA ALA A 378 -70.95 6.88 0.59
C ALA A 378 -72.36 6.62 1.14
N LEU A 379 -72.70 5.38 1.50
CA LEU A 379 -74.01 5.02 2.08
C LEU A 379 -74.41 5.89 3.30
N LYS A 380 -73.45 6.48 4.01
CA LYS A 380 -73.69 7.35 5.17
C LYS A 380 -74.01 8.81 4.80
N ASP A 381 -73.77 9.20 3.55
CA ASP A 381 -74.02 10.55 3.07
C ASP A 381 -75.52 10.75 2.83
N LYS A 382 -75.96 12.01 2.89
CA LYS A 382 -77.37 12.36 2.64
C LYS A 382 -77.54 12.95 1.26
N ILE A 383 -78.67 12.62 0.61
CA ILE A 383 -79.13 13.30 -0.60
C ILE A 383 -80.00 14.49 -0.18
N ILE A 384 -79.71 15.65 -0.74
CA ILE A 384 -80.51 16.87 -0.59
C ILE A 384 -81.57 16.85 -1.68
N LEU A 385 -82.84 16.94 -1.29
CA LEU A 385 -83.98 17.03 -2.20
C LEU A 385 -84.62 18.40 -2.11
N PHE A 386 -84.87 19.01 -3.26
CA PHE A 386 -85.66 20.22 -3.38
C PHE A 386 -87.08 19.86 -3.83
N VAL A 387 -88.07 20.09 -2.97
CA VAL A 387 -89.46 19.66 -3.18
C VAL A 387 -90.36 20.87 -3.36
N GLY A 388 -91.21 20.87 -4.39
CA GLY A 388 -92.18 21.96 -4.61
C GLY A 388 -93.29 21.97 -3.58
N GLN A 389 -93.64 23.11 -2.99
CA GLN A 389 -94.73 23.23 -1.99
C GLN A 389 -95.88 24.14 -2.40
#